data_AF-T1ATT7-F1
#
_entry.id   AF-T1ATT7-F1
#
_cell.length_a   1.000
_cell.length_b   1.000
_cell.length_c   1.000
_cell.angle_alpha   90.00
_cell.angle_beta   90.00
_cell.angle_gamma   90.00
#
_symmetry.space_group_name_H-M   'P 1'
#
loop_
_entity.id
_entity.type
_entity.pdbx_description
1 polymer ?
#
loop_
_entity_poly.entity_id
_entity_poly.type
_entity_poly.pdbx_seq_one_letter_code
_entity_poly.pdbx_strand_id
1 'polypeptide(L)' 'MALALRTVISDWTAAYGVQPLLAETFVDPTRFTGHCYRAANWIDVGLTAGRGREDRPHLRHGVSPKRILLYPLVPDAR' A
#
# COMPACT_ATOMS: atom_id res chain seq x y z
N MET A 1 -5.41 -3.59 12.94
CA MET A 1 -5.00 -3.89 11.54
C MET A 1 -5.13 -5.37 11.18
N ALA A 2 -4.66 -6.30 12.03
CA ALA A 2 -4.57 -7.72 11.69
C ALA A 2 -5.89 -8.40 11.28
N LEU A 3 -7.03 -8.02 11.87
CA LEU A 3 -8.32 -8.62 11.53
C LEU A 3 -8.77 -8.28 10.11
N ALA A 4 -8.68 -7.01 9.72
CA ALA A 4 -9.08 -6.54 8.39
C ALA A 4 -8.24 -7.18 7.27
N LEU A 5 -6.93 -7.33 7.47
CA LEU A 5 -6.04 -8.00 6.49
C LEU A 5 -6.34 -9.50 6.35
N ARG A 6 -6.93 -10.14 7.37
CA ARG A 6 -7.34 -11.54 7.29
C ARG A 6 -8.67 -11.73 6.56
N THR A 7 -9.63 -10.84 6.80
CA THR A 7 -10.97 -10.96 6.18
C THR A 7 -10.96 -10.50 4.73
N VAL A 8 -10.12 -9.51 4.38
CA VAL A 8 -10.09 -8.92 3.04
C VAL A 8 -9.86 -9.95 1.93
N ILE A 9 -9.09 -11.01 2.16
CA ILE A 9 -8.89 -12.06 1.16
C ILE A 9 -10.22 -12.73 0.82
N SER A 10 -10.96 -13.14 1.84
CA SER A 10 -12.26 -13.82 1.70
C SER A 10 -13.30 -12.87 1.13
N ASP A 11 -13.40 -11.66 1.69
CA ASP A 11 -14.41 -10.67 1.32
C ASP A 11 -14.24 -10.22 -0.13
N TRP A 12 -12.99 -9.97 -0.55
CA TRP A 12 -12.68 -9.53 -1.91
C TRP A 12 -12.90 -10.65 -2.94
N THR A 13 -12.51 -11.88 -2.60
CA THR A 13 -12.75 -13.04 -3.46
C THR A 13 -14.25 -13.30 -3.62
N ALA A 14 -15.03 -13.17 -2.56
CA ALA A 14 -16.48 -13.34 -2.61
C ALA A 14 -17.17 -12.24 -3.44
N ALA A 15 -16.73 -10.99 -3.33
CA ALA A 15 -17.34 -9.86 -4.02
C ALA A 15 -16.93 -9.76 -5.51
N TYR A 16 -15.67 -10.08 -5.83
CA TYR A 16 -15.08 -9.79 -7.15
C TYR A 16 -14.56 -11.04 -7.88
N GLY A 17 -14.57 -12.22 -7.26
CA GLY A 17 -14.07 -13.46 -7.85
C GLY A 17 -12.54 -13.52 -8.02
N VAL A 18 -11.82 -12.55 -7.46
CA VAL A 18 -10.36 -12.42 -7.59
C VAL A 18 -9.73 -12.46 -6.21
N GLN A 19 -8.70 -13.28 -6.03
CA GLN A 19 -7.98 -13.35 -4.76
C GLN A 19 -6.88 -12.29 -4.70
N PRO A 20 -6.92 -11.34 -3.75
CA PRO A 20 -5.84 -10.37 -3.58
C PRO A 20 -4.61 -11.05 -2.96
N LEU A 21 -3.43 -10.81 -3.54
CA LEU A 21 -2.16 -11.39 -3.07
C LEU A 21 -1.40 -10.45 -2.11
N LEU A 22 -1.58 -9.15 -2.29
CA LEU A 22 -0.82 -8.09 -1.62
C LEU A 22 -1.79 -6.98 -1.18
N ALA A 23 -1.55 -6.38 -0.03
CA ALA A 23 -2.16 -5.12 0.37
C ALA A 23 -1.14 -3.99 0.24
N GLU A 24 -1.52 -2.89 -0.41
CA GLU A 24 -0.69 -1.69 -0.56
C GLU A 24 -1.26 -0.54 0.28
N THR A 25 -0.36 0.23 0.90
CA THR A 25 -0.73 1.47 1.59
C THR A 25 0.32 2.56 1.36
N PHE A 26 -0.13 3.82 1.46
CA PHE A 26 0.69 5.00 1.22
C PHE A 26 0.79 5.85 2.48
N VAL A 27 2.01 6.12 2.94
CA VAL A 27 2.26 6.96 4.11
C VAL A 27 2.96 8.22 3.67
N ASP A 28 2.50 9.38 4.13
CA ASP A 28 3.22 10.64 3.91
C ASP A 28 4.44 10.71 4.83
N PRO A 29 5.67 10.59 4.30
CA PRO A 29 6.88 10.57 5.12
C PRO A 29 7.17 11.92 5.79
N THR A 30 6.57 13.01 5.31
CA THR A 30 6.74 14.35 5.91
C THR A 30 5.92 14.52 7.18
N ARG A 31 4.85 13.72 7.34
CA ARG A 31 3.92 13.81 8.47
C ARG A 31 4.03 12.62 9.42
N PHE A 32 4.37 11.44 8.90
CA PHE A 32 4.38 10.19 9.66
C PHE A 32 5.58 9.33 9.28
N THR A 33 6.21 8.73 10.29
CA THR A 33 7.37 7.85 10.09
C THR A 33 7.00 6.46 9.55
N GLY A 34 5.72 6.07 9.65
CA GLY A 34 5.24 4.74 9.24
C GLY A 34 5.64 3.59 10.19
N HIS A 35 6.08 3.91 11.42
CA HIS A 35 6.60 2.93 12.37
C HIS A 35 5.61 1.81 12.71
N CYS A 36 4.32 2.13 12.86
CA CYS A 36 3.28 1.14 13.17
C CYS A 36 3.09 0.10 12.05
N TYR A 37 3.32 0.48 10.78
CA TYR A 37 3.27 -0.45 9.66
C TYR A 37 4.51 -1.34 9.64
N ARG A 38 5.70 -0.78 9.83
CA ARG A 38 6.95 -1.55 9.91
C ARG A 38 6.93 -2.55 11.07
N ALA A 39 6.40 -2.15 12.23
CA ALA A 39 6.20 -3.04 13.38
C ALA A 39 5.17 -4.15 13.12
N ALA A 40 4.24 -3.94 12.17
CA ALA A 40 3.26 -4.92 11.74
C ALA A 40 3.73 -5.75 10.52
N ASN A 41 5.05 -5.84 10.27
CA ASN A 41 5.68 -6.57 9.18
C ASN A 41 5.31 -6.09 7.77
N TRP A 42 4.98 -4.81 7.61
CA TRP A 42 4.86 -4.21 6.27
C TRP A 42 6.25 -3.93 5.69
N ILE A 43 6.40 -4.22 4.41
CA ILE A 43 7.62 -4.09 3.63
C ILE A 43 7.62 -2.71 2.98
N ASP A 44 8.65 -1.90 3.29
CA ASP A 44 8.89 -0.62 2.63
C ASP A 44 9.53 -0.86 1.27
N VAL A 45 8.84 -0.47 0.19
CA VAL A 45 9.33 -0.66 -1.19
C VAL A 45 9.77 0.65 -1.84
N GLY A 46 9.86 1.73 -1.07
CA GLY A 46 10.35 3.02 -1.53
C GLY A 46 9.29 4.11 -1.58
N LEU A 47 9.55 5.14 -2.40
CA LEU A 47 8.69 6.31 -2.52
C LEU A 47 7.94 6.31 -3.85
N THR A 48 6.69 6.78 -3.83
CA THR A 48 5.98 7.14 -5.06
C THR A 48 6.72 8.26 -5.76
N ALA A 49 6.53 8.37 -7.08
CA ALA A 49 7.06 9.48 -7.89
C ALA A 49 6.47 10.87 -7.51
N GLY A 50 5.61 10.95 -6.50
CA GLY A 50 5.00 12.21 -6.05
C GLY A 50 4.01 12.83 -7.05
N ARG A 51 3.67 12.10 -8.12
CA ARG A 51 2.64 12.45 -9.11
C ARG A 51 1.27 12.22 -8.45
N GLY A 52 0.61 13.28 -8.00
CA GLY A 52 -0.75 13.16 -7.47
C GLY A 52 -1.70 12.52 -8.49
N ARG A 53 -2.84 11.99 -8.03
CA ARG A 53 -3.81 11.26 -8.88
C ARG A 53 -4.34 12.06 -10.09
N GLU A 54 -4.29 13.39 -10.05
CA GLU A 54 -4.77 14.27 -11.11
C GLU A 54 -3.66 14.87 -12.00
N ASP A 55 -2.41 14.43 -11.87
CA ASP A 55 -1.30 14.95 -12.68
C ASP A 55 -1.22 14.33 -14.10
N ARG A 56 -2.31 14.46 -14.87
CA ARG A 56 -2.35 14.06 -16.30
C ARG A 56 -1.23 14.67 -17.16
N PRO A 57 -0.80 15.94 -16.95
CA PRO A 57 0.25 16.53 -17.77
C PRO A 57 1.68 16.20 -17.29
N HIS A 58 1.86 15.35 -16.26
CA HIS A 58 3.17 14.98 -15.69
C HIS A 58 3.98 16.16 -15.12
N LEU A 59 3.31 17.26 -14.75
CA LEU A 59 3.97 18.51 -14.33
C LEU A 59 4.29 18.53 -12.83
N ARG A 60 3.74 17.59 -12.05
CA ARG A 60 3.83 17.57 -10.58
C ARG A 60 4.67 16.40 -10.08
N HIS A 61 5.73 16.06 -10.82
CA HIS A 61 6.71 15.09 -10.36
C HIS A 61 7.38 15.58 -9.07
N GLY A 62 7.42 14.74 -8.03
CA GLY A 62 8.07 15.07 -6.75
C GLY A 62 7.30 16.01 -5.82
N VAL A 63 6.04 16.38 -6.11
CA VAL A 63 5.28 17.33 -5.27
C VAL A 63 4.88 16.74 -3.92
N SER A 64 4.57 15.45 -3.84
CA SER A 64 4.35 14.78 -2.54
C SER A 64 4.65 13.28 -2.62
N PRO A 65 5.94 12.88 -2.62
CA PRO A 65 6.34 11.49 -2.58
C PRO A 65 5.78 10.83 -1.32
N LYS A 66 5.07 9.71 -1.48
CA LYS A 66 4.54 8.91 -0.38
C LYS A 66 5.39 7.65 -0.24
N ARG A 67 5.62 7.20 0.99
CA ARG A 67 6.16 5.86 1.24
C ARG A 67 5.16 4.82 0.77
N ILE A 68 5.61 3.85 0.00
CA ILE A 68 4.83 2.68 -0.39
C ILE A 68 5.19 1.56 0.57
N LEU A 69 4.17 1.01 1.22
CA LEU A 69 4.30 -0.11 2.13
C LEU A 69 3.42 -1.24 1.61
N LEU A 70 4.00 -2.43 1.48
CA LEU A 70 3.31 -3.65 1.03
C LEU A 70 3.19 -4.66 2.16
N TYR A 71 2.08 -5.38 2.18
CA TYR A 71 1.86 -6.50 3.08
C TYR A 71 1.41 -7.73 2.28
N PRO A 72 2.19 -8.81 2.25
CA PRO A 72 1.78 -10.08 1.65
C PRO A 72 0.58 -10.67 2.38
N LEU A 73 -0.51 -10.92 1.64
CA LEU A 73 -1.71 -11.56 2.17
C LEU A 73 -1.61 -13.09 2.11
N VAL A 74 -0.73 -13.61 1.25
CA VAL A 74 -0.44 -15.04 1.11
C VAL A 74 1.08 -15.28 1.17
N PRO A 75 1.52 -16.49 1.58
CA PRO A 75 2.93 -16.90 1.44
C PRO A 75 3.38 -16.81 -0.02
N ASP A 76 4.62 -16.37 -0.26
CA ASP A 76 5.23 -16.26 -1.59
C ASP A 76 4.39 -15.47 -2.62
N ALA A 77 3.72 -14.41 -2.18
CA ALA A 77 3.07 -13.46 -3.09
C ALA A 77 4.12 -12.89 -4.08
N ARG A 78 4.02 -13.28 -5.36
CA ARG A 78 4.91 -12.91 -6.47
C ARG A 78 4.13 -12.32 -7.64
#